data_AF-A0A9X2YF10-F1
#
_entry.id   AF-A0A9X2YF10-F1
#
_cell.length_a   1.000
_cell.length_b   1.000
_cell.length_c   1.000
_cell.angle_alpha   90.00
_cell.angle_beta   90.00
_cell.angle_gamma   90.00
#
_symmetry.space_group_name_H-M   'P 1'
#
loop_
_entity.id
_entity.type
_entity.pdbx_description
1 polymer ?
#
loop_
_entity_poly.entity_id
_entity_poly.type
_entity_poly.pdbx_seq_one_letter_code
_entity_poly.pdbx_strand_id
1 'polypeptide(L)'
;MGCALTISSGRASGQMDLALALRDRYPRLGALLAAGQVPITLVTTIVFRAALVVDPATWARLDAVFVEAVHRWGVLSQKKLEAAIDGGIARYDPDAVRRLRTGMQGRSLTIGDRDDRTGLSSVFGKLATPDAAVLAHRLAAMVHGVCDDDPRTVDQRRADALGALGAGSFVLACRCDNERVRWFV
;
A
#
# COMPACT_ATOMS: atom_id res chain seq x y z
N MET A 1 2.05 -16.21 -5.22
CA MET A 1 2.30 -15.21 -6.30
C MET A 1 3.64 -14.47 -6.16
N GLY A 2 4.17 -14.19 -4.97
CA GLY A 2 5.45 -13.46 -4.80
C GLY A 2 6.69 -14.11 -5.42
N CYS A 3 6.86 -15.44 -5.26
CA CYS A 3 8.03 -16.14 -5.81
C CYS A 3 8.00 -16.33 -7.34
N ALA A 4 6.85 -16.13 -8.00
CA ALA A 4 6.73 -16.28 -9.46
C ALA A 4 7.00 -14.98 -10.23
N LEU A 5 6.99 -13.83 -9.55
CA LEU A 5 7.07 -12.50 -10.16
C LEU A 5 8.29 -11.68 -9.70
N THR A 6 9.15 -12.25 -8.84
CA THR A 6 10.33 -11.56 -8.27
C THR A 6 9.98 -10.19 -7.67
N ILE A 7 8.83 -10.10 -7.01
CA ILE A 7 8.37 -8.89 -6.32
C ILE A 7 8.10 -9.19 -4.86
N SER A 8 8.26 -8.17 -4.02
CA SER A 8 7.96 -8.28 -2.59
C SER A 8 6.50 -8.65 -2.37
N SER A 9 6.22 -9.36 -1.28
CA SER A 9 4.87 -9.79 -0.87
C SER A 9 3.89 -8.62 -0.78
N GLY A 10 4.33 -7.47 -0.25
CA GLY A 10 3.51 -6.25 -0.21
C GLY A 10 3.15 -5.73 -1.60
N ARG A 11 4.06 -5.85 -2.57
CA ARG A 11 3.78 -5.49 -3.97
C ARG A 11 2.84 -6.52 -4.61
N ALA A 12 2.94 -7.80 -4.27
CA ALA A 12 2.01 -8.83 -4.72
C ALA A 12 0.59 -8.63 -4.16
N SER A 13 0.46 -8.24 -2.89
CA SER A 13 -0.83 -7.91 -2.26
C SER A 13 -1.48 -6.68 -2.90
N GLY A 14 -0.71 -5.60 -3.16
CA GLY A 14 -1.23 -4.45 -3.89
C GLY A 14 -1.66 -4.77 -5.33
N GLN A 15 -1.02 -5.72 -6.00
CA GLN A 15 -1.44 -6.22 -7.32
C GLN A 15 -2.71 -7.08 -7.23
N MET A 16 -2.90 -7.86 -6.16
CA MET A 16 -4.13 -8.60 -5.91
C MET A 16 -5.30 -7.66 -5.63
N ASP A 17 -5.12 -6.65 -4.78
CA ASP A 17 -6.16 -5.65 -4.50
C ASP A 17 -6.59 -4.89 -5.76
N LEU A 18 -5.60 -4.53 -6.60
CA LEU A 18 -5.85 -3.94 -7.91
C LEU A 18 -6.64 -4.90 -8.80
N ALA A 19 -6.25 -6.16 -8.88
CA ALA A 19 -6.93 -7.16 -9.70
C ALA A 19 -8.39 -7.41 -9.23
N LEU A 20 -8.62 -7.50 -7.92
CA LEU A 20 -9.95 -7.64 -7.34
C LEU A 20 -10.80 -6.39 -7.61
N ALA A 21 -10.23 -5.19 -7.48
CA ALA A 21 -10.94 -3.96 -7.80
C ALA A 21 -11.37 -3.89 -9.26
N LEU A 22 -10.49 -4.27 -10.18
CA LEU A 22 -10.80 -4.29 -11.60
C LEU A 22 -11.81 -5.38 -11.94
N ARG A 23 -11.74 -6.55 -11.32
CA ARG A 23 -12.70 -7.63 -11.56
C ARG A 23 -14.10 -7.29 -11.04
N ASP A 24 -14.19 -6.79 -9.80
CA ASP A 24 -15.45 -6.74 -9.06
C ASP A 24 -16.11 -5.35 -9.11
N ARG A 25 -15.34 -4.28 -9.32
CA ARG A 25 -15.83 -2.89 -9.23
C ARG A 25 -15.69 -2.11 -10.55
N TYR A 26 -14.58 -2.31 -11.26
CA TYR A 26 -14.26 -1.55 -12.47
C TYR A 26 -13.90 -2.46 -13.68
N PRO A 27 -14.80 -3.38 -14.08
CA PRO A 27 -14.50 -4.38 -15.11
C PRO A 27 -14.22 -3.79 -16.49
N ARG A 28 -14.85 -2.67 -16.86
CA ARG A 28 -14.60 -2.02 -18.16
C ARG A 28 -13.23 -1.37 -18.18
N LEU A 29 -12.83 -0.71 -17.09
CA LEU A 29 -11.46 -0.19 -16.94
C LEU A 29 -10.43 -1.33 -16.93
N GLY A 30 -10.76 -2.46 -16.30
CA GLY A 30 -9.94 -3.68 -16.32
C GLY A 30 -9.70 -4.22 -17.73
N ALA A 31 -10.74 -4.20 -18.58
CA ALA A 31 -10.62 -4.61 -19.98
C ALA A 31 -9.67 -3.70 -20.79
N LEU A 32 -9.72 -2.38 -20.60
CA LEU A 32 -8.79 -1.45 -21.25
C LEU A 32 -7.33 -1.71 -20.82
N LEU A 33 -7.11 -2.00 -19.54
CA LEU A 33 -5.79 -2.33 -19.01
C LEU A 33 -5.27 -3.64 -19.64
N ALA A 34 -6.10 -4.68 -19.67
CA ALA A 34 -5.75 -5.97 -20.26
C ALA A 34 -5.45 -5.86 -21.77
N ALA A 35 -6.13 -4.96 -22.48
CA ALA A 35 -5.89 -4.64 -23.88
C ALA A 35 -4.66 -3.73 -24.11
N GLY A 36 -3.97 -3.27 -23.06
CA GLY A 36 -2.81 -2.38 -23.17
C GLY A 36 -3.15 -0.96 -23.62
N GLN A 37 -4.42 -0.56 -23.57
CA GLN A 37 -4.90 0.74 -24.05
C GLN A 37 -4.71 1.86 -23.03
N VAL A 38 -4.47 1.52 -21.76
CA VAL A 38 -4.18 2.45 -20.67
C VAL A 38 -3.00 1.96 -19.84
N PRO A 39 -2.14 2.87 -19.33
CA PRO A 39 -1.01 2.47 -18.50
C PRO A 39 -1.46 2.03 -17.11
N ILE A 40 -0.81 0.99 -16.57
CA ILE A 40 -1.10 0.44 -15.23
C ILE A 40 -0.97 1.49 -14.10
N THR A 41 -0.10 2.48 -14.27
CA THR A 41 0.08 3.57 -13.30
C THR A 41 -1.15 4.48 -13.19
N LEU A 42 -1.81 4.77 -14.32
CA LEU A 42 -3.06 5.53 -14.35
C LEU A 42 -4.20 4.74 -13.70
N VAL A 43 -4.33 3.45 -14.06
CA VAL A 43 -5.36 2.57 -13.51
C VAL A 43 -5.20 2.36 -12.00
N THR A 44 -3.96 2.18 -11.54
CA THR A 44 -3.65 2.08 -10.10
C THR A 44 -4.05 3.36 -9.37
N THR A 45 -3.78 4.54 -9.96
CA THR A 45 -4.18 5.83 -9.39
C THR A 45 -5.70 5.93 -9.27
N ILE A 46 -6.46 5.57 -10.31
CA ILE A 46 -7.93 5.58 -10.30
C ILE A 46 -8.48 4.69 -9.18
N VAL A 47 -8.05 3.43 -9.13
CA VAL A 47 -8.51 2.45 -8.13
C VAL A 47 -8.19 2.91 -6.71
N PHE A 48 -7.00 3.50 -6.51
CA PHE A 48 -6.61 4.03 -5.21
C PHE A 48 -7.47 5.22 -4.77
N ARG A 49 -7.70 6.19 -5.66
CA ARG A 49 -8.55 7.37 -5.35
C ARG A 49 -10.01 6.99 -5.12
N ALA A 50 -10.50 5.97 -5.82
CA ALA A 50 -11.87 5.48 -5.70
C ALA A 50 -12.07 4.44 -4.59
N ALA A 51 -11.05 4.16 -3.76
CA ALA A 51 -11.09 3.10 -2.76
C ALA A 51 -12.16 3.29 -1.66
N LEU A 52 -12.63 4.53 -1.44
CA LEU A 52 -13.63 4.86 -0.42
C LEU A 52 -15.06 4.93 -0.96
N VAL A 53 -15.27 4.64 -2.24
CA VAL A 53 -16.60 4.43 -2.81
C VAL A 53 -17.05 3.04 -2.39
N VAL A 54 -18.24 2.94 -1.79
CA VAL A 54 -18.76 1.68 -1.22
C VAL A 54 -20.07 1.22 -1.85
N ASP A 55 -20.77 2.10 -2.57
CA ASP A 55 -22.03 1.79 -3.24
C ASP A 55 -21.78 1.09 -4.60
N PRO A 56 -22.26 -0.16 -4.80
CA PRO A 56 -22.11 -0.89 -6.05
C PRO A 56 -22.70 -0.17 -7.26
N ALA A 57 -23.82 0.54 -7.10
CA ALA A 57 -24.42 1.30 -8.19
C ALA A 57 -23.52 2.47 -8.62
N THR A 58 -22.78 3.04 -7.66
CA THR A 58 -21.80 4.10 -7.93
C THR A 58 -20.52 3.57 -8.56
N TRP A 59 -20.06 2.36 -8.22
CA TRP A 59 -18.95 1.72 -8.94
C TRP A 59 -19.23 1.56 -10.43
N ALA A 60 -20.40 1.02 -10.79
CA ALA A 60 -20.77 0.82 -12.19
C ALA A 60 -20.83 2.14 -12.99
N ARG A 61 -21.35 3.22 -12.36
CA ARG A 61 -21.35 4.56 -12.95
C ARG A 61 -19.93 5.11 -13.12
N LEU A 62 -19.10 4.99 -12.09
CA LEU A 62 -17.72 5.47 -12.13
C LEU A 62 -16.87 4.70 -13.14
N ASP A 63 -17.07 3.39 -13.28
CA ASP A 63 -16.37 2.57 -14.29
C ASP A 63 -16.63 3.10 -15.71
N ALA A 64 -17.89 3.40 -16.04
CA ALA A 64 -18.24 4.02 -17.32
C ALA A 64 -17.59 5.40 -17.50
N VAL A 65 -17.63 6.24 -16.46
CA VAL A 65 -17.06 7.59 -16.50
C VAL A 65 -15.54 7.55 -16.66
N PHE A 66 -14.86 6.65 -15.96
CA PHE A 66 -13.41 6.50 -16.05
C PHE A 66 -13.00 6.04 -17.45
N VAL A 67 -13.68 5.04 -18.02
CA VAL A 67 -13.43 4.58 -19.40
C VAL A 67 -13.54 5.71 -20.43
N GLU A 68 -14.51 6.60 -20.28
CA GLU A 68 -14.64 7.76 -21.18
C GLU A 68 -13.58 8.85 -20.95
N ALA A 69 -12.99 8.90 -19.75
CA ALA A 69 -12.09 9.97 -19.33
C ALA A 69 -10.60 9.61 -19.46
N VAL A 70 -10.24 8.34 -19.35
CA VAL A 70 -8.84 7.88 -19.29
C VAL A 70 -7.99 8.33 -20.48
N HIS A 71 -8.57 8.42 -21.68
CA HIS A 71 -7.86 8.89 -22.88
C HIS A 71 -7.46 10.37 -22.81
N ARG A 72 -8.22 11.20 -22.08
CA ARG A 72 -7.90 12.63 -21.86
C ARG A 72 -6.92 12.84 -20.71
N TRP A 73 -6.77 11.87 -19.83
CA TRP A 73 -6.00 11.97 -18.60
C TRP A 73 -4.53 11.57 -18.75
N GLY A 74 -4.17 10.81 -19.79
CA GLY A 74 -2.81 10.31 -20.01
C GLY A 74 -1.72 11.39 -20.14
N VAL A 75 -2.09 12.65 -20.40
CA VAL A 75 -1.17 13.80 -20.56
C VAL A 75 -1.09 14.68 -19.31
N LEU A 76 -1.86 14.39 -18.26
CA LEU A 76 -1.91 15.20 -17.05
C LEU A 76 -0.73 14.88 -16.12
N SER A 77 -0.23 15.91 -15.43
CA SER A 77 0.66 15.67 -14.29
C SER A 77 -0.08 14.94 -13.18
N GLN A 78 0.63 14.19 -12.33
CA GLN A 78 0.06 13.39 -11.24
C GLN A 78 -0.97 14.17 -10.40
N LYS A 79 -0.63 15.40 -9.97
CA LYS A 79 -1.52 16.27 -9.18
C LYS A 79 -2.80 16.65 -9.94
N LYS A 80 -2.70 16.92 -11.24
CA LYS A 80 -3.87 17.26 -12.09
C LYS A 80 -4.72 16.03 -12.36
N LEU A 81 -4.10 14.85 -12.53
CA LEU A 81 -4.77 13.57 -12.67
C LEU A 81 -5.60 13.25 -11.42
N GLU A 82 -4.99 13.32 -10.24
CA GLU A 82 -5.69 13.07 -8.97
C GLU A 82 -6.87 14.01 -8.77
N ALA A 83 -6.69 15.31 -9.04
CA ALA A 83 -7.77 16.29 -8.94
C ALA A 83 -8.91 16.02 -9.95
N ALA A 84 -8.59 15.58 -11.17
CA ALA A 84 -9.60 15.23 -12.16
C ALA A 84 -10.40 13.97 -11.75
N ILE A 85 -9.72 12.97 -11.20
CA ILE A 85 -10.36 11.76 -10.66
C ILE A 85 -11.25 12.11 -9.48
N ASP A 86 -10.76 12.89 -8.52
CA ASP A 86 -11.53 13.33 -7.35
C ASP A 86 -12.77 14.12 -7.75
N GLY A 87 -12.66 15.00 -8.74
CA GLY A 87 -13.80 15.74 -9.28
C GLY A 87 -14.84 14.82 -9.91
N GLY A 88 -14.39 13.78 -10.62
CA GLY A 88 -15.25 12.72 -11.14
C GLY A 88 -15.96 11.97 -10.02
N ILE A 89 -15.24 11.53 -8.99
CA ILE A 89 -15.80 10.82 -7.83
C ILE A 89 -16.79 11.71 -7.07
N ALA A 90 -16.43 12.96 -6.78
CA ALA A 90 -17.27 13.90 -6.03
C ALA A 90 -18.64 14.13 -6.67
N ARG A 91 -18.75 14.00 -8.00
CA ARG A 91 -20.02 14.15 -8.72
C ARG A 91 -21.00 13.01 -8.44
N TYR A 92 -20.51 11.81 -8.14
CA TYR A 92 -21.33 10.61 -7.97
C TYR A 92 -21.36 10.09 -6.52
N ASP A 93 -20.30 10.32 -5.75
CA ASP A 93 -20.20 10.04 -4.31
C ASP A 93 -19.42 11.20 -3.63
N PRO A 94 -20.10 12.32 -3.33
CA PRO A 94 -19.51 13.44 -2.59
C PRO A 94 -18.94 13.00 -1.23
N ASP A 95 -19.55 12.01 -0.60
CA ASP A 95 -19.15 11.48 0.69
C ASP A 95 -17.88 10.64 0.60
N ALA A 96 -17.60 9.95 -0.51
CA ALA A 96 -16.32 9.29 -0.73
C ALA A 96 -15.17 10.29 -0.73
N VAL A 97 -15.35 11.45 -1.37
CA VAL A 97 -14.36 12.52 -1.35
C VAL A 97 -14.28 13.16 0.04
N ARG A 98 -15.40 13.29 0.76
CA ARG A 98 -15.39 13.73 2.16
C ARG A 98 -14.64 12.76 3.06
N ARG A 99 -14.85 11.45 2.93
CA ARG A 99 -14.11 10.40 3.66
C ARG A 99 -12.61 10.44 3.33
N LEU A 100 -12.27 10.66 2.06
CA LEU A 100 -10.89 10.79 1.60
C LEU A 100 -10.21 12.05 2.18
N ARG A 101 -10.94 13.17 2.22
CA ARG A 101 -10.48 14.46 2.71
C ARG A 101 -10.45 14.56 4.24
N THR A 102 -11.26 13.77 4.94
CA THR A 102 -11.25 13.62 6.41
C THR A 102 -10.25 12.54 6.88
N GLY A 103 -9.29 12.17 6.02
CA GLY A 103 -8.42 10.99 6.13
C GLY A 103 -7.64 10.79 7.44
N MET A 104 -7.57 11.80 8.34
CA MET A 104 -7.05 11.61 9.70
C MET A 104 -7.88 10.64 10.55
N GLN A 105 -9.18 10.48 10.28
CA GLN A 105 -10.00 9.44 10.96
C GLN A 105 -9.86 8.06 10.32
N GLY A 106 -9.25 7.96 9.12
CA GLY A 106 -9.00 6.69 8.44
C GLY A 106 -7.70 5.99 8.85
N ARG A 107 -7.06 6.45 9.94
CA ARG A 107 -5.92 5.78 10.53
C ARG A 107 -6.39 4.47 11.17
N SER A 108 -5.76 3.38 10.79
CA SER A 108 -6.06 2.05 11.31
C SER A 108 -4.78 1.24 11.32
N LEU A 109 -4.68 0.30 12.25
CA LEU A 109 -3.62 -0.70 12.27
C LEU A 109 -4.24 -2.00 12.76
N THR A 110 -4.15 -3.03 11.93
CA THR A 110 -4.66 -4.36 12.21
C THR A 110 -3.49 -5.33 12.24
N ILE A 111 -3.49 -6.21 13.23
CA ILE A 111 -2.53 -7.30 13.38
C ILE A 111 -3.33 -8.61 13.28
N GLY A 112 -2.89 -9.49 12.38
CA GLY A 112 -3.55 -10.74 12.07
C GLY A 112 -4.48 -10.66 10.86
N ASP A 113 -4.52 -11.74 10.09
CA ASP A 113 -5.55 -12.04 9.10
C ASP A 113 -6.05 -13.50 9.27
N ARG A 114 -7.26 -13.78 8.76
CA ARG A 114 -7.91 -15.10 8.86
C ARG A 114 -7.13 -16.23 8.18
N ASP A 115 -6.19 -15.90 7.30
CA ASP A 115 -5.37 -16.86 6.54
C ASP A 115 -3.88 -16.86 6.93
N ASP A 116 -3.54 -16.32 8.11
CA ASP A 116 -2.18 -16.36 8.65
C ASP A 116 -1.80 -17.82 9.06
N ARG A 117 -1.37 -18.63 8.09
CA ARG A 117 -1.10 -20.07 8.27
C ARG A 117 0.38 -20.43 8.16
N THR A 118 1.26 -19.79 8.94
CA THR A 118 2.69 -20.16 9.02
C THR A 118 3.38 -19.76 10.34
N GLY A 119 2.64 -19.31 11.37
CA GLY A 119 3.24 -18.76 12.59
C GLY A 119 3.74 -17.31 12.43
N LEU A 120 3.42 -16.67 11.31
CA LEU A 120 3.60 -15.23 11.06
C LEU A 120 2.22 -14.56 11.04
N SER A 121 2.14 -13.33 11.56
CA SER A 121 0.93 -12.53 11.52
C SER A 121 1.08 -11.34 10.58
N SER A 122 0.05 -11.10 9.76
CA SER A 122 0.00 -9.96 8.87
C SER A 122 -0.18 -8.66 9.67
N VAL A 123 0.48 -7.58 9.26
CA VAL A 123 0.26 -6.23 9.84
C VAL A 123 -0.05 -5.26 8.71
N PHE A 124 -1.22 -4.64 8.75
CA PHE A 124 -1.67 -3.71 7.72
C PHE A 124 -2.41 -2.54 8.33
N GLY A 125 -2.30 -1.37 7.71
CA GLY A 125 -2.85 -0.15 8.27
C GLY A 125 -2.48 1.12 7.52
N LYS A 126 -3.06 2.22 7.98
CA LYS A 126 -2.77 3.58 7.52
C LYS A 126 -2.40 4.43 8.72
N LEU A 127 -1.26 5.12 8.62
CA LEU A 127 -0.82 6.13 9.60
C LEU A 127 -1.01 7.52 8.99
N ALA A 128 -1.05 8.56 9.83
CA ALA A 128 -0.89 9.91 9.29
C ALA A 128 0.47 10.00 8.60
N THR A 129 0.58 10.75 7.50
CA THR A 129 1.83 10.88 6.74
C THR A 129 3.04 11.27 7.61
N PRO A 130 2.92 12.21 8.58
CA PRO A 130 4.03 12.51 9.50
C PRO A 130 4.43 11.31 10.35
N ASP A 131 3.46 10.60 10.94
CA ASP A 131 3.70 9.42 11.78
C ASP A 131 4.33 8.27 10.97
N ALA A 132 3.88 8.07 9.73
CA ALA A 132 4.45 7.09 8.82
C ALA A 132 5.92 7.40 8.50
N ALA A 133 6.25 8.67 8.27
CA ALA A 133 7.62 9.10 8.01
C ALA A 133 8.53 8.88 9.24
N VAL A 134 8.04 9.20 10.45
CA VAL A 134 8.76 8.95 11.70
C VAL A 134 9.00 7.46 11.90
N LEU A 135 7.98 6.61 11.73
CA LEU A 135 8.11 5.16 11.84
C LEU A 135 9.10 4.60 10.81
N ALA A 136 8.98 5.02 9.55
CA ALA A 136 9.89 4.58 8.49
C ALA A 136 11.34 4.95 8.79
N HIS A 137 11.59 6.18 9.26
CA HIS A 137 12.91 6.62 9.66
C HIS A 137 13.46 5.81 10.84
N ARG A 138 12.64 5.58 11.89
CA ARG A 138 13.04 4.77 13.05
C ARG A 138 13.43 3.35 12.64
N LEU A 139 12.60 2.70 11.83
CA LEU A 139 12.87 1.35 11.33
C LEU A 139 14.13 1.30 10.48
N ALA A 140 14.35 2.30 9.60
CA ALA A 140 15.57 2.38 8.79
C ALA A 140 16.83 2.49 9.67
N ALA A 141 16.79 3.33 10.70
CA ALA A 141 17.90 3.46 11.65
C ALA A 141 18.20 2.14 12.38
N MET A 142 17.17 1.39 12.78
CA MET A 142 17.34 0.10 13.45
C MET A 142 17.89 -0.98 12.50
N VAL A 143 17.39 -1.03 11.27
CA VAL A 143 17.81 -1.99 10.25
C VAL A 143 19.27 -1.79 9.84
N HIS A 144 19.76 -0.54 9.84
CA HIS A 144 21.15 -0.19 9.54
C HIS A 144 22.04 -0.09 10.78
N GLY A 145 21.50 -0.30 11.98
CA GLY A 145 22.26 -0.33 13.23
C GLY A 145 22.92 -1.67 13.53
N VAL A 146 22.58 -2.74 12.81
CA VAL A 146 23.25 -4.03 12.90
C VAL A 146 24.46 -4.09 11.97
N CYS A 147 25.44 -4.94 12.25
CA CYS A 147 26.61 -5.08 11.39
C CYS A 147 26.29 -5.75 10.04
N ASP A 148 27.24 -5.67 9.13
CA ASP A 148 27.13 -6.29 7.80
C ASP A 148 27.03 -7.82 7.86
N ASP A 149 27.60 -8.44 8.92
CA ASP A 149 27.57 -9.89 9.16
C ASP A 149 26.23 -10.39 9.73
N ASP A 150 25.23 -9.53 9.96
CA ASP A 150 23.94 -9.98 10.46
C ASP A 150 23.25 -10.90 9.41
N PRO A 151 22.91 -12.14 9.77
CA PRO A 151 22.47 -13.15 8.80
C PRO A 151 21.08 -12.89 8.23
N ARG A 152 20.32 -11.94 8.79
CA ARG A 152 18.97 -11.63 8.35
C ARG A 152 19.00 -10.75 7.11
N THR A 153 18.03 -10.98 6.22
CA THR A 153 17.76 -10.07 5.11
C THR A 153 17.24 -8.72 5.61
N VAL A 154 17.34 -7.67 4.79
CA VAL A 154 16.80 -6.32 5.13
C VAL A 154 15.32 -6.38 5.51
N ASP A 155 14.53 -7.19 4.81
CA ASP A 155 13.09 -7.34 5.09
C ASP A 155 12.85 -8.04 6.43
N GLN A 156 13.62 -9.08 6.75
CA GLN A 156 13.57 -9.75 8.07
C GLN A 156 13.99 -8.80 9.20
N ARG A 157 15.06 -8.01 9.00
CA ARG A 157 15.49 -6.99 9.96
C ARG A 157 14.41 -5.94 10.19
N ARG A 158 13.69 -5.53 9.13
CA ARG A 158 12.60 -4.56 9.23
C ARG A 158 11.41 -5.12 10.03
N ALA A 159 11.04 -6.38 9.79
CA ALA A 159 10.02 -7.06 10.57
C ALA A 159 10.41 -7.21 12.05
N ASP A 160 11.64 -7.67 12.31
CA ASP A 160 12.18 -7.80 13.68
C ASP A 160 12.31 -6.43 14.37
N ALA A 161 12.68 -5.37 13.65
CA ALA A 161 12.75 -4.01 14.19
C ALA A 161 11.38 -3.49 14.63
N LEU A 162 10.32 -3.79 13.86
CA LEU A 162 8.96 -3.45 14.27
C LEU A 162 8.56 -4.23 15.54
N GLY A 163 8.94 -5.51 15.63
CA GLY A 163 8.75 -6.31 16.85
C GLY A 163 9.51 -5.75 18.06
N ALA A 164 10.76 -5.33 17.86
CA ALA A 164 11.59 -4.71 18.90
C ALA A 164 10.98 -3.39 19.41
N LEU A 165 10.45 -2.55 18.51
CA LEU A 165 9.71 -1.34 18.89
C LEU A 165 8.47 -1.67 19.72
N GLY A 166 7.71 -2.70 19.34
CA GLY A 166 6.57 -3.19 20.11
C GLY A 166 6.93 -3.67 21.51
N ALA A 167 8.15 -4.22 21.67
CA ALA A 167 8.72 -4.61 22.96
C ALA A 167 9.37 -3.43 23.74
N GLY A 168 9.30 -2.20 23.23
CA GLY A 168 9.87 -1.00 23.85
C GLY A 168 11.36 -0.78 23.58
N SER A 169 11.97 -1.57 22.69
CA SER A 169 13.35 -1.36 22.26
C SER A 169 13.42 -0.47 21.04
N PHE A 170 14.32 0.50 21.09
CA PHE A 170 14.64 1.34 19.95
C PHE A 170 15.88 0.81 19.19
N VAL A 171 16.51 -0.26 19.63
CA VAL A 171 17.68 -0.87 18.96
C VAL A 171 17.35 -2.29 18.50
N LEU A 172 17.92 -2.69 17.37
CA LEU A 172 17.80 -4.06 16.88
C LEU A 172 19.08 -4.80 17.25
N ALA A 173 18.96 -5.81 18.12
CA ALA A 173 20.10 -6.66 18.45
C ALA A 173 20.57 -7.43 17.22
N CYS A 174 21.87 -7.38 16.95
CA CYS A 174 22.49 -8.13 15.87
C CYS A 174 22.46 -9.64 16.18
N ARG A 175 22.27 -10.48 15.15
CA ARG A 175 22.28 -11.96 15.27
C ARG A 175 23.51 -12.62 14.63
N CYS A 176 24.58 -11.87 14.39
CA CYS A 176 25.84 -12.45 13.95
C CYS A 176 26.49 -13.29 15.07
N ASP A 177 27.25 -14.32 14.71
CA ASP A 177 28.05 -15.12 15.65
C ASP A 177 29.37 -14.42 16.07
N ASN A 178 29.53 -13.14 15.73
CA ASN A 178 30.74 -12.38 16.06
C ASN A 178 30.66 -11.82 17.50
N GLU A 179 31.43 -12.39 18.41
CA GLU A 179 31.48 -12.04 19.84
C GLU A 179 31.78 -10.56 20.11
N ARG A 180 32.44 -9.86 19.18
CA ARG A 180 32.78 -8.43 19.33
C ARG A 180 31.60 -7.49 19.14
N VAL A 181 30.55 -7.91 18.43
CA VAL A 181 29.38 -7.07 18.09
C VAL A 181 28.23 -7.26 19.08
N ARG A 182 28.34 -8.27 19.96
CA ARG A 182 27.31 -8.62 20.96
C ARG A 182 27.06 -7.55 22.03
N TRP A 183 27.91 -6.52 22.11
CA TRP A 183 27.94 -5.52 23.18
C TRP A 183 27.46 -4.11 22.78
N PHE A 184 26.97 -3.91 21.55
CA PHE A 184 26.44 -2.62 21.07
C PHE A 184 24.91 -2.53 21.10
N VAL A 185 24.27 -3.18 22.08
CA VAL A 185 22.82 -3.10 22.32
C VAL A 185 22.56 -2.49 23.68
#